data_AF-A0A972DQQ9-F1
#
_entry.id   AF-A0A972DQQ9-F1
#
_cell.length_a   1.000
_cell.length_b   1.000
_cell.length_c   1.000
_cell.angle_alpha   90.00
_cell.angle_beta   90.00
_cell.angle_gamma   90.00
#
_symmetry.space_group_name_H-M   'P 1'
#
loop_
_entity.id
_entity.type
_entity.pdbx_description
1 polymer ?
#
loop_
_entity_poly.entity_id
_entity_poly.type
_entity_poly.pdbx_seq_one_letter_code
_entity_poly.pdbx_strand_id
1 'polypeptide(L)'
;VGDAGFLFEIPEYITPESRETPTAEAVAPWVETIARLWDDQAFYDAAGRRCRERAETWRPDVLLPRYERAFEDLLNGEKREPDRHTS
;
A
#
# COMPACT_ATOMS: atom_id res chain seq x y z
N VAL A 1 -0.39 -5.84 2.43
CA VAL A 1 -0.74 -4.85 3.48
C VAL A 1 -1.45 -3.62 2.93
N GLY A 2 -1.28 -3.25 1.64
CA GLY A 2 -1.88 -2.05 1.04
C GLY A 2 -3.35 -1.86 1.39
N ASP A 3 -3.64 -0.87 2.24
CA ASP A 3 -4.94 -0.44 2.79
C ASP A 3 -5.41 -1.09 4.10
N ALA A 4 -4.79 -2.18 4.56
CA ALA A 4 -5.17 -2.86 5.81
C ALA A 4 -4.31 -2.48 7.03
N GLY A 5 -3.18 -1.82 6.80
CA GLY A 5 -2.29 -1.30 7.83
C GLY A 5 -2.69 0.11 8.29
N PHE A 6 -1.85 0.71 9.15
CA PHE A 6 -1.96 2.10 9.56
C PHE A 6 -0.93 2.93 8.81
N LEU A 7 -1.39 3.97 8.13
CA LEU A 7 -0.55 4.91 7.40
C LEU A 7 -0.78 6.30 7.98
N PHE A 8 0.32 6.96 8.33
CA PHE A 8 0.31 8.33 8.86
C PHE A 8 1.24 9.16 8.00
N GLU A 9 0.80 10.37 7.65
CA GLU A 9 1.53 11.27 6.78
C GLU A 9 2.74 11.85 7.50
N ILE A 10 3.90 11.81 6.85
CA ILE A 10 5.08 12.52 7.36
C ILE A 10 4.81 14.03 7.23
N PRO A 11 4.97 14.82 8.29
CA PRO A 11 4.77 16.27 8.21
C PRO A 11 5.64 16.92 7.12
N GLU A 12 5.08 17.88 6.37
CA GLU A 12 5.74 18.47 5.19
C GLU A 12 7.12 19.10 5.48
N TYR A 13 7.34 19.58 6.71
CA TYR A 13 8.61 20.18 7.13
C TYR A 13 9.73 19.16 7.40
N ILE A 14 9.39 17.86 7.43
CA ILE A 14 10.35 16.78 7.57
C ILE A 14 10.83 16.36 6.18
N THR A 15 12.05 16.75 5.85
CA THR A 15 12.75 16.37 4.62
C THR A 15 13.93 15.44 4.95
N PRO A 16 14.54 14.79 3.95
CA PRO A 16 15.75 14.00 4.17
C PRO A 16 16.92 14.79 4.79
N GLU A 17 16.93 16.11 4.63
CA GLU A 17 17.94 17.03 5.18
C GLU A 17 17.60 17.55 6.58
N SER A 18 16.36 17.36 7.05
CA SER A 18 15.92 17.80 8.37
C SER A 18 16.75 17.13 9.45
N ARG A 19 17.31 17.94 10.35
CA ARG A 19 18.06 17.49 11.54
C ARG A 19 17.33 17.74 12.85
N GLU A 20 16.26 18.52 12.78
CA GLU A 20 15.42 18.82 13.93
C GLU A 20 14.52 17.62 14.22
N THR A 21 14.36 17.33 15.51
CA THR A 21 13.46 16.27 15.96
C THR A 21 12.01 16.75 15.82
N PRO A 22 11.09 15.94 15.27
CA PRO A 22 9.68 16.30 15.20
C PRO A 22 9.09 16.49 16.60
N THR A 23 8.04 17.30 16.69
CA THR A 23 7.36 17.50 17.98
C THR A 23 6.60 16.25 18.41
N ALA A 24 6.25 16.17 19.69
CA ALA A 24 5.49 15.05 20.23
C ALA A 24 4.12 14.92 19.53
N GLU A 25 3.44 16.05 19.28
CA GLU A 25 2.16 16.09 18.59
C GLU A 25 2.29 15.57 17.16
N ALA A 26 3.39 15.90 16.49
CA ALA A 26 3.65 15.48 15.13
C ALA A 26 3.89 13.98 14.99
N VAL A 27 4.27 13.26 16.06
CA VAL A 27 4.47 11.80 16.05
C VAL A 27 3.42 11.04 16.87
N ALA A 28 2.52 11.74 17.55
CA ALA A 28 1.53 11.15 18.44
C ALA A 28 0.70 10.03 17.78
N PRO A 29 0.20 10.16 16.53
CA PRO A 29 -0.60 9.10 15.90
C PRO A 29 0.14 7.76 15.80
N TRP A 30 1.45 7.78 15.51
CA TRP A 30 2.27 6.57 15.46
C TRP A 30 2.44 5.97 16.84
N VAL A 31 2.81 6.78 17.83
CA VAL A 31 3.08 6.34 19.20
C VAL A 31 1.83 5.74 19.81
N GLU A 32 0.69 6.43 19.71
CA GLU A 32 -0.60 5.97 20.22
C GLU A 32 -1.05 4.66 19.56
N THR A 33 -0.86 4.54 18.24
CA THR A 33 -1.23 3.33 17.51
C THR A 33 -0.35 2.15 17.90
N ILE A 34 0.96 2.36 18.03
CA ILE A 34 1.90 1.32 18.47
C ILE A 34 1.58 0.89 19.91
N ALA A 35 1.38 1.85 20.82
CA ALA A 35 1.00 1.57 22.19
C ALA A 35 -0.30 0.76 22.25
N ARG A 36 -1.32 1.18 21.49
CA ARG A 36 -2.59 0.45 21.42
C ARG A 36 -2.45 -0.95 20.83
N LEU A 37 -1.61 -1.15 19.81
CA LEU A 37 -1.32 -2.48 19.27
C LEU A 37 -0.64 -3.39 20.30
N TRP A 38 0.11 -2.81 21.24
CA TRP A 38 0.79 -3.56 22.29
C TRP A 38 -0.12 -3.86 23.48
N ASP A 39 -0.93 -2.88 23.90
CA ASP A 39 -1.70 -2.94 25.14
C ASP A 39 -3.12 -3.50 24.95
N ASP A 40 -3.68 -3.46 23.74
CA ASP A 40 -5.02 -3.95 23.41
C ASP A 40 -4.94 -5.15 22.45
N GLN A 41 -4.96 -6.35 23.03
CA GLN A 41 -4.91 -7.61 22.28
C GLN A 41 -6.06 -7.74 21.27
N ALA A 42 -7.27 -7.26 21.61
CA ALA A 42 -8.41 -7.37 20.72
C ALA A 42 -8.24 -6.46 19.50
N PHE A 43 -7.70 -5.26 19.70
CA PHE A 43 -7.32 -4.35 18.62
C PHE A 43 -6.22 -4.95 17.73
N TYR A 44 -5.18 -5.53 18.32
CA TYR A 44 -4.12 -6.23 17.60
C TYR A 44 -4.68 -7.37 16.73
N ASP A 45 -5.51 -8.24 17.32
CA ASP A 45 -6.07 -9.39 16.60
C ASP A 45 -6.95 -8.95 15.43
N ALA A 46 -7.76 -7.90 15.64
CA ALA A 46 -8.60 -7.33 14.59
C ALA A 46 -7.76 -6.75 13.45
N ALA A 47 -6.71 -5.97 13.76
CA ALA A 47 -5.80 -5.45 12.75
C ALA A 47 -5.06 -6.59 12.01
N GLY A 48 -4.60 -7.61 12.75
CA GLY A 48 -3.95 -8.78 12.20
C GLY A 48 -4.83 -9.58 11.24
N ARG A 49 -6.12 -9.76 11.56
CA ARG A 49 -7.08 -10.41 10.66
C ARG A 49 -7.22 -9.66 9.34
N ARG A 50 -7.47 -8.34 9.40
CA ARG A 50 -7.58 -7.49 8.19
C ARG A 50 -6.32 -7.57 7.33
N CYS A 51 -5.14 -7.50 7.96
CA CYS A 51 -3.87 -7.60 7.25
C CYS A 51 -3.70 -8.94 6.55
N ARG A 52 -4.06 -10.05 7.19
CA ARG A 52 -4.00 -11.40 6.61
C ARG A 52 -4.98 -11.55 5.44
N GLU A 53 -6.24 -11.14 5.62
CA GLU A 53 -7.26 -11.15 4.57
C GLU A 53 -6.80 -10.34 3.35
N ARG A 54 -6.21 -9.16 3.57
CA ARG A 54 -5.65 -8.34 2.47
C ARG A 54 -4.41 -8.97 1.84
N ALA A 55 -3.61 -9.69 2.62
CA ALA A 55 -2.42 -10.39 2.13
C ALA A 55 -2.76 -11.48 1.11
N GLU A 56 -3.96 -12.07 1.17
CA GLU A 56 -4.43 -13.09 0.22
C GLU A 56 -4.39 -12.61 -1.24
N THR A 57 -4.55 -11.30 -1.49
CA THR A 57 -4.44 -10.74 -2.86
C THR A 57 -3.04 -10.91 -3.46
N TRP A 58 -2.02 -11.07 -2.62
CA TRP A 58 -0.62 -11.19 -3.02
C TRP A 58 -0.16 -12.63 -3.16
N ARG A 59 -1.05 -13.62 -2.98
CA ARG A 59 -0.69 -15.02 -3.22
C ARG A 59 -0.27 -15.21 -4.68
N PRO A 60 0.78 -16.00 -4.98
CA PRO A 60 1.23 -16.24 -6.35
C PRO A 60 0.08 -16.69 -7.27
N ASP A 61 -0.75 -17.60 -6.78
CA ASP A 61 -1.90 -18.18 -7.49
C ASP A 61 -2.99 -17.15 -7.84
N VAL A 62 -3.02 -16.00 -7.14
CA VAL A 62 -3.94 -14.88 -7.39
C VAL A 62 -3.27 -13.79 -8.21
N LEU A 63 -2.01 -13.50 -7.92
CA LEU A 63 -1.29 -12.37 -8.48
C LEU A 63 -0.77 -12.64 -9.88
N LEU A 64 -0.18 -13.82 -10.12
CA LEU A 64 0.41 -14.17 -11.43
C LEU A 64 -0.62 -14.14 -12.56
N PRO A 65 -1.83 -14.73 -12.45
CA PRO A 65 -2.82 -14.68 -13.52
C PRO A 65 -3.31 -13.26 -13.84
N ARG A 66 -3.28 -12.36 -12.85
CA ARG A 66 -3.64 -10.94 -13.06
C ARG A 66 -2.59 -10.22 -13.90
N TYR A 67 -1.31 -10.49 -13.65
CA TYR A 67 -0.23 -9.94 -14.45
C TYR A 67 -0.20 -10.54 -15.85
N GLU A 68 -0.37 -11.85 -15.99
CA GLU A 68 -0.47 -12.52 -17.30
C GLU A 68 -1.54 -11.86 -18.16
N ARG A 69 -2.76 -11.68 -17.60
CA ARG A 69 -3.85 -10.98 -18.29
C ARG A 69 -3.48 -9.53 -18.64
N ALA A 70 -2.90 -8.79 -17.70
CA ALA A 70 -2.52 -7.40 -17.96
C ALA A 70 -1.48 -7.28 -19.10
N PHE A 71 -0.53 -8.21 -19.18
CA PHE A 71 0.44 -8.26 -20.26
C PHE A 71 -0.19 -8.71 -21.59
N GLU A 72 -1.09 -9.69 -21.57
CA GLU A 72 -1.87 -10.07 -22.75
C GLU A 72 -2.67 -8.89 -23.30
N ASP A 73 -3.38 -8.16 -22.43
CA ASP A 73 -4.15 -6.97 -22.80
C ASP A 73 -3.26 -5.87 -23.37
N LEU A 74 -2.07 -5.64 -22.80
CA LEU A 74 -1.10 -4.67 -23.31
C LEU A 74 -0.61 -5.07 -24.71
N LEU A 75 -0.16 -6.30 -24.88
CA LEU A 75 0.37 -6.81 -26.16
C LEU A 75 -0.72 -6.87 -27.24
N ASN A 76 -1.97 -7.17 -26.86
CA ASN A 76 -3.10 -7.21 -27.78
C ASN A 76 -3.67 -5.80 -28.06
N GLY A 77 -3.54 -4.87 -27.12
CA GLY A 77 -3.83 -3.45 -27.29
C GLY A 77 -2.86 -2.77 -28.24
N GLU A 78 -1.56 -3.07 -28.14
CA GLU A 78 -0.54 -2.65 -29.11
C GLU A 78 -0.79 -3.24 -30.50
N LYS A 79 -1.24 -4.50 -30.59
CA LYS A 79 -1.64 -5.11 -31.88
C LYS A 79 -2.91 -4.52 -32.49
N ARG A 80 -3.70 -3.74 -31.74
CA ARG A 80 -4.93 -3.09 -32.22
C ARG A 80 -4.71 -1.70 -32.83
N GLU A 81 -3.49 -1.16 -32.82
CA GLU A 81 -3.13 0.02 -33.62
C GLU A 81 -2.25 -0.36 -34.84
N PRO A 82 -2.84 -0.88 -35.91
CA PRO A 82 -2.32 -0.68 -37.26
C PRO A 82 -3.45 -0.19 -38.16
N ASP A 83 -3.75 1.11 -38.13
CA ASP A 83 -4.24 1.87 -39.28
C ASP A 83 -4.50 3.32 -38.88
N ARG A 84 -3.46 4.15 -38.94
CA ARG A 84 -3.63 5.53 -39.36
C ARG A 84 -3.01 5.65 -40.74
N HIS A 85 -3.81 5.28 -41.73
CA HIS A 85 -3.53 5.52 -43.14
C HIS A 85 -3.19 7.00 -43.35
N THR A 86 -2.03 7.21 -43.95
CA THR A 86 -1.62 8.40 -44.68
C THR A 86 -2.74 8.92 -45.59
N SER A 87 -3.06 10.21 -45.50
CA SER A 87 -3.39 11.09 -46.63
C SER A 87 -3.26 12.54 -46.20
#